data_AF-A0A8S3DLW1-F1
#
_entry.id   AF-A0A8S3DLW1-F1
#
_cell.length_a   1.000
_cell.length_b   1.000
_cell.length_c   1.000
_cell.angle_alpha   90.00
_cell.angle_beta   90.00
_cell.angle_gamma   90.00
#
_symmetry.space_group_name_H-M   'P 1'
#
loop_
_entity.id
_entity.type
_entity.pdbx_description
1 polymer ?
#
loop_
_entity_poly.entity_id
_entity_poly.type
_entity_poly.pdbx_seq_one_letter_code
_entity_poly.pdbx_strand_id
1 'polypeptide(L)'
;MSCFEDLSGEILMAIFEYMNVEDVWTIFFNMNTRFHSLVFDSRLQLTADVSKVDKLNYDQFCSSLINKNFSNIYKLILSNHYNRYPQIRSFLSQTTFTIFQSLHALTLTDINHDELIEITQQIKQLPYLNYLHINTHEIFRDKELTSATYALLNQSNIRVSIFHLHERLQWHETETISSCNTEVLSLDYINADRLAFLLPHCSYLRSLSVTLDPRTSLSKLTQHDISPSLTFPQI
;
A
#
# COMPACT_ATOMS: atom_id res chain seq x y z
N MET A 1 30.18 -31.00 6.39
CA MET A 1 28.85 -30.45 6.71
C MET A 1 28.94 -28.95 6.47
N SER A 2 28.10 -28.39 5.62
CA SER A 2 28.00 -26.93 5.44
C SER A 2 27.06 -26.38 6.50
N CYS A 3 27.50 -25.38 7.25
CA CYS A 3 26.67 -24.65 8.21
C CYS A 3 25.91 -23.53 7.48
N PHE A 4 24.76 -23.10 8.01
CA PHE A 4 23.98 -22.00 7.43
C PHE A 4 24.79 -20.70 7.42
N GLU A 5 25.64 -20.53 8.43
CA GLU A 5 26.59 -19.43 8.61
C GLU A 5 27.64 -19.36 7.51
N ASP A 6 27.86 -20.44 6.74
CA ASP A 6 28.85 -20.47 5.66
C ASP A 6 28.30 -19.87 4.36
N LEU A 7 26.99 -19.57 4.28
CA LEU A 7 26.37 -18.93 3.11
C LEU A 7 26.96 -17.54 2.88
N SER A 8 26.97 -17.06 1.64
CA SER A 8 27.42 -15.70 1.31
C SER A 8 26.47 -14.63 1.87
N GLY A 9 26.96 -13.41 2.08
CA GLY A 9 26.12 -12.31 2.56
C GLY A 9 24.94 -12.00 1.64
N GLU A 10 25.14 -12.11 0.33
CA GLU A 10 24.11 -11.91 -0.68
C GLU A 10 22.98 -12.94 -0.59
N ILE A 11 23.33 -14.21 -0.40
CA ILE A 11 22.33 -15.29 -0.23
C ILE A 11 21.54 -15.06 1.07
N LEU A 12 22.22 -14.68 2.15
CA LEU A 12 21.56 -14.39 3.43
C LEU A 12 20.61 -13.19 3.33
N MET A 13 21.02 -12.11 2.66
CA MET A 13 20.15 -10.96 2.42
C MET A 13 18.93 -11.36 1.59
N ALA A 14 19.12 -12.13 0.51
CA ALA A 14 18.01 -12.62 -0.30
C ALA A 14 17.03 -13.45 0.54
N ILE A 15 17.52 -14.31 1.46
CA ILE A 15 16.66 -15.06 2.38
C ILE A 15 15.88 -14.11 3.30
N PHE A 16 16.54 -13.11 3.89
CA PHE A 16 15.91 -12.15 4.80
C PHE A 16 14.79 -11.34 4.11
N GLU A 17 14.93 -11.01 2.82
CA GLU A 17 13.90 -10.29 2.05
C GLU A 17 12.59 -11.08 1.90
N TYR A 18 12.62 -12.42 1.97
CA TYR A 18 11.41 -13.25 1.97
C TYR A 18 10.74 -13.37 3.34
N MET A 19 11.38 -12.89 4.41
CA MET A 19 10.93 -13.04 5.79
C MET A 19 10.30 -11.74 6.31
N ASN A 20 9.46 -11.86 7.33
CA ASN A 20 9.01 -10.68 8.07
C ASN A 20 10.19 -10.13 8.89
N VAL A 21 10.28 -8.81 9.04
CA VAL A 21 11.28 -8.18 9.92
C VAL A 21 11.24 -8.74 11.35
N GLU A 22 10.08 -9.17 11.84
CA GLU A 22 9.98 -9.84 13.15
C GLU A 22 10.81 -11.12 13.18
N ASP A 23 10.67 -11.98 12.16
CA ASP A 23 11.38 -13.25 12.07
C ASP A 23 12.88 -13.02 11.87
N VAL A 24 13.23 -12.09 10.98
CA VAL A 24 14.63 -11.72 10.72
C VAL A 24 15.30 -11.29 12.02
N TRP A 25 14.59 -10.44 12.79
CA TRP A 25 15.09 -9.96 14.06
C TRP A 25 15.19 -11.07 15.11
N THR A 26 14.10 -11.76 15.38
CA THR A 26 14.02 -12.72 16.49
C THR A 26 14.96 -13.91 16.29
N ILE A 27 15.13 -14.35 15.05
CA ILE A 27 15.95 -15.51 14.71
C ILE A 27 17.42 -15.12 14.55
N PHE A 28 17.75 -14.10 13.76
CA PHE A 28 19.13 -13.88 13.32
C PHE A 28 19.88 -12.77 14.07
N PHE A 29 19.18 -11.83 14.69
CA PHE A 29 19.81 -10.65 15.27
C PHE A 29 20.89 -10.98 16.32
N ASN A 30 20.61 -11.96 17.18
CA ASN A 30 21.49 -12.35 18.28
C ASN A 30 22.37 -13.56 17.96
N MET A 31 22.37 -14.07 16.72
CA MET A 31 23.17 -15.26 16.39
C MET A 31 24.67 -14.97 16.42
N ASN A 32 25.11 -13.95 15.69
CA ASN A 32 26.50 -13.49 15.68
C ASN A 32 26.60 -12.06 15.08
N THR A 33 27.79 -11.47 15.18
CA THR A 33 28.07 -10.12 14.69
C THR A 33 27.83 -9.95 13.20
N ARG A 34 28.08 -10.99 12.39
CA ARG A 34 27.86 -10.96 10.95
C ARG A 34 26.38 -10.80 10.62
N PHE A 35 25.50 -11.60 11.22
CA PHE A 35 24.06 -11.47 11.03
C PHE A 35 23.54 -10.13 11.56
N HIS A 36 24.00 -9.71 12.73
CA HIS A 36 23.68 -8.39 13.28
C HIS A 36 23.98 -7.27 12.27
N SER A 37 25.17 -7.29 11.65
CA SER A 37 25.55 -6.32 10.62
C SER A 37 24.68 -6.40 9.38
N LEU A 38 24.28 -7.61 8.95
CA LEU A 38 23.43 -7.80 7.77
C LEU A 38 22.01 -7.27 8.00
N VAL A 39 21.42 -7.50 9.18
CA VAL A 39 20.06 -7.05 9.50
C VAL A 39 19.91 -5.53 9.43
N PHE A 40 20.98 -4.79 9.73
CA PHE A 40 21.02 -3.33 9.63
C PHE A 40 21.67 -2.81 8.34
N ASP A 41 22.02 -3.70 7.41
CA ASP A 41 22.55 -3.26 6.12
C ASP A 41 21.47 -2.49 5.37
N SER A 42 21.78 -1.26 4.96
CA SER A 42 20.87 -0.39 4.20
C SER A 42 20.44 -0.97 2.86
N ARG A 43 21.20 -1.93 2.31
CA ARG A 43 20.87 -2.60 1.05
C ARG A 43 19.78 -3.65 1.22
N LEU A 44 19.58 -4.15 2.45
CA LEU A 44 18.59 -5.17 2.74
C LEU A 44 17.20 -4.55 2.71
N GLN A 45 16.31 -5.07 1.86
CA GLN A 45 14.95 -4.52 1.71
C GLN A 45 13.96 -5.30 2.57
N LEU A 46 13.79 -4.87 3.82
CA LEU A 46 12.93 -5.60 4.77
C LEU A 46 11.43 -5.32 4.54
N THR A 47 10.63 -6.36 4.75
CA THR A 47 9.17 -6.25 4.80
C THR A 47 8.68 -6.32 6.25
N ALA A 48 8.03 -5.26 6.71
CA ALA A 48 7.28 -5.23 7.96
C ALA A 48 5.81 -5.56 7.68
N ASP A 49 5.43 -6.83 7.88
CA ASP A 49 4.05 -7.27 7.71
C ASP A 49 3.37 -7.39 9.08
N VAL A 50 2.82 -6.28 9.56
CA VAL A 50 2.19 -6.17 10.88
C VAL A 50 0.90 -6.98 10.94
N SER A 51 0.28 -7.24 9.77
CA SER A 51 -0.93 -8.06 9.67
C SER A 51 -0.74 -9.47 10.20
N LYS A 52 0.51 -9.99 10.21
CA LYS A 52 0.85 -11.32 10.71
C LYS A 52 1.13 -11.37 12.22
N VAL A 53 1.32 -10.23 12.86
CA VAL A 53 1.67 -10.14 14.28
C VAL A 53 0.43 -10.38 15.15
N ASP A 54 0.55 -11.27 16.12
CA ASP A 54 -0.51 -11.57 17.06
C ASP A 54 -0.76 -10.39 18.02
N LYS A 55 -2.01 -10.22 18.45
CA LYS A 55 -2.43 -9.12 19.34
C LYS A 55 -1.58 -9.02 20.61
N LEU A 56 -1.15 -10.16 21.17
CA LEU A 56 -0.37 -10.19 22.42
C LEU A 56 1.02 -9.57 22.24
N ASN A 57 1.62 -9.68 21.06
CA ASN A 57 2.97 -9.20 20.77
C ASN A 57 2.96 -7.86 20.03
N TYR A 58 1.78 -7.40 19.61
CA TYR A 58 1.62 -6.23 18.74
C TYR A 58 2.32 -4.97 19.25
N ASP A 59 2.04 -4.55 20.50
CA ASP A 59 2.60 -3.31 21.04
C ASP A 59 4.13 -3.40 21.20
N GLN A 60 4.64 -4.57 21.60
CA GLN A 60 6.08 -4.82 21.70
C GLN A 60 6.75 -4.81 20.32
N PHE A 61 6.10 -5.40 19.31
CA PHE A 61 6.57 -5.40 17.94
C PHE A 61 6.64 -3.97 17.38
N CYS A 62 5.54 -3.21 17.47
CA CYS A 62 5.48 -1.82 17.02
C CYS A 62 6.53 -0.96 17.72
N SER A 63 6.63 -1.06 19.05
CA SER A 63 7.66 -0.36 19.83
C SER A 63 9.07 -0.73 19.36
N SER A 64 9.32 -2.00 19.06
CA SER A 64 10.62 -2.47 18.55
C SER A 64 10.93 -1.92 17.16
N LEU A 65 9.93 -1.91 16.27
CA LEU A 65 10.06 -1.40 14.91
C LEU A 65 10.39 0.10 14.93
N ILE A 66 9.68 0.87 15.77
CA ILE A 66 9.84 2.32 15.93
C ILE A 66 11.19 2.65 16.58
N ASN A 67 11.49 2.05 17.75
CA ASN A 67 12.66 2.43 18.55
C ASN A 67 13.99 2.03 17.91
N LYS A 68 14.01 0.97 17.10
CA LYS A 68 15.22 0.55 16.40
C LYS A 68 15.49 1.35 15.14
N ASN A 69 14.54 2.18 14.70
CA ASN A 69 14.65 3.05 13.55
C ASN A 69 15.20 2.29 12.32
N PHE A 70 14.52 1.22 11.94
CA PHE A 70 14.89 0.44 10.75
C PHE A 70 14.78 1.31 9.51
N SER A 71 15.89 1.94 9.13
CA SER A 71 16.03 2.74 7.93
C SER A 71 15.94 1.91 6.66
N ASN A 72 15.85 0.59 6.78
CA ASN A 72 15.81 -0.37 5.68
C ASN A 72 14.45 -1.08 5.55
N ILE A 73 13.39 -0.62 6.25
CA ILE A 73 12.02 -1.05 5.95
C ILE A 73 11.63 -0.53 4.57
N TYR A 74 11.54 -1.45 3.63
CA TYR A 74 11.20 -1.18 2.23
C TYR A 74 9.70 -1.28 2.00
N LYS A 75 9.05 -2.24 2.67
CA LYS A 75 7.62 -2.51 2.54
C LYS A 75 6.95 -2.57 3.92
N LEU A 76 5.81 -1.90 4.06
CA LEU A 76 4.98 -1.93 5.26
C LEU A 76 3.58 -2.40 4.90
N ILE A 77 3.07 -3.39 5.64
CA ILE A 77 1.73 -3.93 5.48
C ILE A 77 0.99 -3.79 6.81
N LEU A 78 -0.12 -3.06 6.80
CA LEU A 78 -1.01 -2.88 7.94
C LEU A 78 -2.40 -3.42 7.61
N SER A 79 -3.09 -3.98 8.60
CA SER A 79 -4.44 -4.53 8.40
C SER A 79 -5.33 -4.38 9.62
N ASN A 80 -6.58 -3.97 9.39
CA ASN A 80 -7.64 -3.98 10.40
C ASN A 80 -8.54 -5.21 10.31
N HIS A 81 -7.99 -6.35 9.86
CA HIS A 81 -8.76 -7.58 9.65
C HIS A 81 -9.78 -7.82 10.77
N TYR A 82 -11.06 -8.01 10.44
CA TYR A 82 -12.21 -7.94 11.36
C TYR A 82 -12.10 -8.83 12.62
N ASN A 83 -11.40 -9.97 12.51
CA ASN A 83 -11.14 -10.90 13.62
C ASN A 83 -9.91 -10.51 14.48
N ARG A 84 -9.19 -9.47 14.10
CA ARG A 84 -7.97 -8.96 14.72
C ARG A 84 -8.23 -7.57 15.31
N TYR A 85 -7.34 -7.21 16.22
CA TYR A 85 -7.24 -5.89 16.84
C TYR A 85 -7.13 -4.77 15.77
N PRO A 86 -7.65 -3.54 15.99
CA PRO A 86 -7.54 -2.42 15.03
C PRO A 86 -6.09 -1.93 14.92
N GLN A 87 -5.29 -2.66 14.13
CA GLN A 87 -3.85 -2.45 14.06
C GLN A 87 -3.52 -1.10 13.45
N ILE A 88 -4.20 -0.68 12.37
CA ILE A 88 -3.87 0.58 11.67
C ILE A 88 -3.99 1.75 12.65
N ARG A 89 -5.15 1.89 13.30
CA ARG A 89 -5.36 2.93 14.33
C ARG A 89 -4.35 2.87 15.47
N SER A 90 -4.05 1.67 15.97
CA SER A 90 -3.07 1.52 17.05
C SER A 90 -1.66 1.90 16.60
N PHE A 91 -1.26 1.52 15.39
CA PHE A 91 0.00 1.89 14.78
C PHE A 91 0.15 3.42 14.67
N LEU A 92 -0.86 4.07 14.11
CA LEU A 92 -0.90 5.53 13.93
C LEU A 92 -0.88 6.28 15.27
N SER A 93 -1.42 5.67 16.34
CA SER A 93 -1.34 6.26 17.69
C SER A 93 0.06 6.24 18.30
N GLN A 94 0.94 5.36 17.82
CA GLN A 94 2.31 5.18 18.33
C GLN A 94 3.36 5.88 17.47
N THR A 95 3.09 6.08 16.17
CA THR A 95 4.06 6.65 15.24
C THR A 95 3.42 7.30 14.02
N THR A 96 4.23 8.02 13.26
CA THR A 96 3.88 8.52 11.93
C THR A 96 4.74 7.84 10.87
N PHE A 97 4.32 7.86 9.61
CA PHE A 97 5.12 7.24 8.55
C PHE A 97 6.46 7.93 8.29
N THR A 98 6.67 9.16 8.80
CA THR A 98 7.94 9.90 8.61
C THR A 98 9.17 9.19 9.15
N ILE A 99 9.02 8.21 10.05
CA ILE A 99 10.17 7.44 10.52
C ILE A 99 10.67 6.44 9.45
N PHE A 100 9.82 6.07 8.49
CA PHE A 100 10.15 5.11 7.42
C PHE A 100 10.58 5.85 6.15
N GLN A 101 11.67 6.61 6.24
CA GLN A 101 12.16 7.44 5.13
C GLN A 101 12.52 6.63 3.87
N SER A 102 12.83 5.34 4.00
CA SER A 102 13.14 4.43 2.87
C SER A 102 11.96 3.60 2.40
N LEU A 103 10.73 3.90 2.85
CA LEU A 103 9.55 3.12 2.49
C LEU A 103 9.21 3.32 1.01
N HIS A 104 9.14 2.22 0.27
CA HIS A 104 8.78 2.21 -1.16
C HIS A 104 7.38 1.65 -1.39
N ALA A 105 6.93 0.72 -0.55
CA ALA A 105 5.65 0.06 -0.70
C ALA A 105 4.82 0.12 0.59
N LEU A 106 3.59 0.59 0.48
CA LEU A 106 2.60 0.59 1.55
C LEU A 106 1.38 -0.23 1.13
N THR A 107 0.96 -1.15 1.99
CA THR A 107 -0.27 -1.92 1.82
C THR A 107 -1.16 -1.75 3.05
N LEU A 108 -2.40 -1.34 2.82
CA LEU A 108 -3.40 -1.06 3.84
C LEU A 108 -4.60 -1.94 3.55
N THR A 109 -4.96 -2.80 4.50
CA THR A 109 -6.08 -3.74 4.34
C THR A 109 -7.15 -3.48 5.39
N ASP A 110 -8.41 -3.50 4.97
CA ASP A 110 -9.57 -3.22 5.81
C ASP A 110 -9.53 -1.83 6.47
N ILE A 111 -8.89 -0.87 5.81
CA ILE A 111 -8.78 0.50 6.33
C ILE A 111 -10.16 1.19 6.36
N ASN A 112 -10.41 1.96 7.41
CA ASN A 112 -11.61 2.80 7.52
C ASN A 112 -11.38 4.22 7.01
N HIS A 113 -12.45 5.03 7.01
CA HIS A 113 -12.39 6.40 6.49
C HIS A 113 -11.43 7.33 7.23
N ASP A 114 -11.52 7.38 8.56
CA ASP A 114 -10.73 8.29 9.36
C ASP A 114 -9.23 8.00 9.21
N GLU A 115 -8.86 6.72 9.21
CA GLU A 115 -7.49 6.26 8.98
C GLU A 115 -7.00 6.61 7.57
N LEU A 116 -7.84 6.44 6.54
CA LEU A 116 -7.47 6.75 5.17
C LEU A 116 -7.16 8.24 4.99
N ILE A 117 -7.97 9.12 5.60
CA ILE A 117 -7.70 10.57 5.60
C ILE A 117 -6.35 10.85 6.26
N GLU A 118 -6.14 10.31 7.46
CA GLU A 118 -4.91 10.54 8.22
C GLU A 118 -3.68 10.09 7.44
N ILE A 119 -3.73 8.87 6.90
CA ILE A 119 -2.64 8.30 6.11
C ILE A 119 -2.37 9.12 4.85
N THR A 120 -3.41 9.59 4.15
CA THR A 120 -3.26 10.42 2.95
C THR A 120 -2.49 11.72 3.23
N GLN A 121 -2.60 12.26 4.45
CA GLN A 121 -1.80 13.42 4.86
C GLN A 121 -0.34 13.04 5.12
N GLN A 122 -0.09 11.88 5.73
CA GLN A 122 1.25 11.42 6.09
C GLN A 122 2.08 10.95 4.89
N ILE A 123 1.48 10.23 3.92
CA ILE A 123 2.24 9.66 2.79
C ILE A 123 2.86 10.73 1.87
N LYS A 124 2.34 11.97 1.90
CA LYS A 124 2.94 13.13 1.20
C LYS A 124 4.40 13.37 1.61
N GLN A 125 4.77 12.91 2.81
CA GLN A 125 6.08 13.09 3.41
C GLN A 125 7.02 11.91 3.11
N LEU A 126 6.57 10.91 2.34
CA LEU A 126 7.36 9.74 1.97
C LEU A 126 7.98 9.92 0.58
N PRO A 127 9.29 10.24 0.50
CA PRO A 127 9.91 10.64 -0.76
C PRO A 127 10.02 9.48 -1.77
N TYR A 128 10.10 8.24 -1.30
CA TYR A 128 10.32 7.07 -2.15
C TYR A 128 9.11 6.16 -2.30
N LEU A 129 7.97 6.52 -1.70
CA LEU A 129 6.75 5.71 -1.81
C LEU A 129 6.27 5.71 -3.27
N ASN A 130 6.43 4.58 -3.93
CA ASN A 130 6.09 4.41 -5.33
C ASN A 130 4.99 3.36 -5.57
N TYR A 131 4.69 2.55 -4.55
CA TYR A 131 3.66 1.53 -4.57
C TYR A 131 2.70 1.75 -3.40
N LEU A 132 1.42 1.88 -3.72
CA LEU A 132 0.33 1.99 -2.76
C LEU A 132 -0.77 1.00 -3.10
N HIS A 133 -1.11 0.17 -2.12
CA HIS A 133 -2.23 -0.75 -2.21
C HIS A 133 -3.17 -0.47 -1.04
N ILE A 134 -4.42 -0.13 -1.35
CA ILE A 134 -5.48 0.08 -0.37
C ILE A 134 -6.61 -0.87 -0.66
N ASN A 135 -7.01 -1.60 0.36
CA ASN A 135 -8.21 -2.39 0.38
C ASN A 135 -9.08 -1.91 1.54
N THR A 136 -10.33 -1.60 1.24
CA THR A 136 -11.29 -1.13 2.23
C THR A 136 -12.38 -2.17 2.44
N HIS A 137 -12.81 -2.34 3.69
CA HIS A 137 -13.94 -3.22 4.02
C HIS A 137 -15.24 -2.44 4.23
N GLU A 138 -15.13 -1.17 4.61
CA GLU A 138 -16.28 -0.32 4.89
C GLU A 138 -16.86 0.31 3.62
N ILE A 139 -18.16 0.56 3.69
CA ILE A 139 -18.87 1.48 2.80
C ILE A 139 -18.67 2.87 3.41
N PHE A 140 -17.79 3.66 2.82
CA PHE A 140 -17.62 5.10 2.97
C PHE A 140 -18.87 5.88 2.51
N ARG A 141 -18.76 7.21 2.56
CA ARG A 141 -19.68 8.08 1.84
C ARG A 141 -19.01 8.56 0.57
N ASP A 142 -19.81 8.79 -0.46
CA ASP A 142 -19.30 9.12 -1.79
C ASP A 142 -18.30 10.28 -1.81
N LYS A 143 -18.60 11.36 -1.10
CA LYS A 143 -17.75 12.55 -1.05
C LYS A 143 -16.41 12.27 -0.35
N GLU A 144 -16.45 11.51 0.71
CA GLU A 144 -15.33 11.18 1.58
C GLU A 144 -14.30 10.33 0.83
N LEU A 145 -14.75 9.26 0.17
CA LEU A 145 -13.90 8.37 -0.60
C LEU A 145 -13.34 9.04 -1.87
N THR A 146 -14.14 9.89 -2.52
CA THR A 146 -13.70 10.66 -3.70
C THR A 146 -12.52 11.56 -3.32
N SER A 147 -12.64 12.31 -2.23
CA SER A 147 -11.59 13.22 -1.76
C SER A 147 -10.29 12.51 -1.39
N ALA A 148 -10.40 11.36 -0.71
CA ALA A 148 -9.24 10.54 -0.38
C ALA A 148 -8.58 9.99 -1.66
N THR A 149 -9.36 9.40 -2.56
CA THR A 149 -8.85 8.82 -3.81
C THR A 149 -8.12 9.86 -4.65
N TYR A 150 -8.66 11.06 -4.80
CA TYR A 150 -7.98 12.13 -5.54
C TYR A 150 -6.74 12.65 -4.83
N ALA A 151 -6.78 12.81 -3.51
CA ALA A 151 -5.60 13.22 -2.76
C ALA A 151 -4.46 12.18 -2.87
N LEU A 152 -4.80 10.89 -2.99
CA LEU A 152 -3.84 9.80 -3.24
C LEU A 152 -3.34 9.79 -4.69
N LEU A 153 -4.23 9.93 -5.67
CA LEU A 153 -3.86 9.94 -7.10
C LEU A 153 -3.03 11.17 -7.50
N ASN A 154 -3.22 12.30 -6.81
CA ASN A 154 -2.42 13.50 -6.98
C ASN A 154 -1.02 13.41 -6.32
N GLN A 155 -0.67 12.28 -5.68
CA GLN A 155 0.70 12.09 -5.17
C GLN A 155 1.67 11.86 -6.32
N SER A 156 2.67 12.75 -6.45
CA SER A 156 3.60 12.74 -7.57
C SER A 156 4.52 11.52 -7.62
N ASN A 157 4.76 10.88 -6.47
CA ASN A 157 5.76 9.82 -6.33
C ASN A 157 5.19 8.41 -6.54
N ILE A 158 3.85 8.27 -6.46
CA ILE A 158 3.18 6.97 -6.52
C ILE A 158 2.96 6.58 -7.98
N ARG A 159 3.71 5.54 -8.41
CA ARG A 159 3.65 4.99 -9.77
C ARG A 159 2.70 3.83 -9.89
N VAL A 160 2.52 3.06 -8.82
CA VAL A 160 1.62 1.91 -8.78
C VAL A 160 0.58 2.15 -7.70
N SER A 161 -0.68 2.21 -8.13
CA SER A 161 -1.81 2.50 -7.26
C SER A 161 -2.86 1.40 -7.45
N ILE A 162 -3.14 0.66 -6.38
CA ILE A 162 -4.12 -0.42 -6.37
C ILE A 162 -5.17 -0.06 -5.32
N PHE A 163 -6.41 0.15 -5.75
CA PHE A 163 -7.52 0.51 -4.88
C PHE A 163 -8.66 -0.51 -5.02
N HIS A 164 -8.82 -1.33 -4.00
CA HIS A 164 -9.99 -2.19 -3.81
C HIS A 164 -10.95 -1.47 -2.88
N LEU A 165 -11.81 -0.64 -3.47
CA LEU A 165 -12.75 0.20 -2.72
C LEU A 165 -14.12 -0.45 -2.73
N HIS A 166 -14.58 -0.89 -1.56
CA HIS A 166 -15.90 -1.50 -1.41
C HIS A 166 -16.99 -0.43 -1.35
N GLU A 167 -17.48 0.09 -2.48
CA GLU A 167 -18.56 1.09 -2.41
C GLU A 167 -19.52 1.28 -3.60
N ARG A 168 -20.78 1.55 -3.23
CA ARG A 168 -21.91 2.06 -4.02
C ARG A 168 -21.84 3.58 -4.27
N LEU A 169 -20.77 4.02 -4.87
CA LEU A 169 -20.55 5.45 -5.08
C LEU A 169 -21.59 6.07 -6.07
N GLN A 170 -22.10 7.28 -5.80
CA GLN A 170 -22.57 8.27 -6.80
C GLN A 170 -21.62 9.48 -6.76
N TRP A 171 -20.92 9.82 -7.85
CA TRP A 171 -19.98 10.95 -7.80
C TRP A 171 -20.65 12.27 -8.12
N HIS A 172 -20.25 13.31 -7.39
CA HIS A 172 -20.55 14.69 -7.71
C HIS A 172 -19.27 15.35 -8.23
N GLU A 173 -19.40 16.10 -9.34
CA GLU A 173 -18.31 16.63 -10.18
C GLU A 173 -17.45 17.74 -9.54
N THR A 174 -17.35 17.82 -8.21
CA THR A 174 -16.84 19.04 -7.55
C THR A 174 -15.33 19.07 -7.33
N GLU A 175 -14.59 17.98 -7.56
CA GLU A 175 -13.16 17.92 -7.27
C GLU A 175 -12.32 17.70 -8.53
N THR A 176 -11.28 18.52 -8.68
CA THR A 176 -10.37 18.53 -9.83
C THR A 176 -9.15 17.67 -9.56
N ILE A 177 -8.85 16.74 -10.47
CA ILE A 177 -7.56 16.04 -10.51
C ILE A 177 -6.58 16.94 -11.26
N SER A 178 -5.51 17.37 -10.61
CA SER A 178 -4.53 18.25 -11.25
C SER A 178 -3.57 17.46 -12.13
N SER A 179 -3.13 16.29 -11.68
CA SER A 179 -2.22 15.40 -12.41
C SER A 179 -2.09 14.07 -11.68
N CYS A 180 -2.30 12.96 -12.38
CA CYS A 180 -2.03 11.61 -11.86
C CYS A 180 -0.75 11.05 -12.49
N ASN A 181 0.27 10.81 -11.67
CA ASN A 181 1.57 10.24 -12.09
C ASN A 181 1.60 8.71 -12.07
N THR A 182 0.46 8.06 -11.84
CA THR A 182 0.37 6.60 -11.76
C THR A 182 0.60 5.97 -13.14
N GLU A 183 1.55 5.04 -13.21
CA GLU A 183 1.83 4.20 -14.38
C GLU A 183 0.96 2.93 -14.39
N VAL A 184 0.62 2.38 -13.22
CA VAL A 184 -0.20 1.19 -13.06
C VAL A 184 -1.34 1.48 -12.11
N LEU A 185 -2.57 1.44 -12.61
CA LEU A 185 -3.78 1.72 -11.84
C LEU A 185 -4.69 0.49 -11.84
N SER A 186 -5.03 0.01 -10.64
CA SER A 186 -6.04 -1.02 -10.45
C SER A 186 -7.18 -0.47 -9.60
N LEU A 187 -8.41 -0.58 -10.09
CA LEU A 187 -9.61 -0.05 -9.44
C LEU A 187 -10.71 -1.10 -9.45
N ASP A 188 -11.23 -1.45 -8.28
CA ASP A 188 -12.40 -2.32 -8.19
C ASP A 188 -13.69 -1.54 -7.91
N TYR A 189 -14.79 -2.05 -8.47
CA TYR A 189 -16.15 -1.53 -8.36
C TYR A 189 -16.31 -0.04 -8.73
N ILE A 190 -15.55 0.44 -9.71
CA ILE A 190 -15.67 1.83 -10.19
C ILE A 190 -16.82 1.99 -11.19
N ASN A 191 -17.48 3.15 -11.15
CA ASN A 191 -18.48 3.53 -12.13
C ASN A 191 -17.82 3.98 -13.46
N ALA A 192 -18.40 3.57 -14.60
CA ALA A 192 -17.92 3.92 -15.94
C ALA A 192 -17.74 5.44 -16.17
N ASP A 193 -18.67 6.28 -15.71
CA ASP A 193 -18.62 7.74 -15.86
C ASP A 193 -17.39 8.33 -15.15
N ARG A 194 -16.94 7.68 -14.06
CA ARG A 194 -15.75 8.12 -13.32
C ARG A 194 -14.47 7.69 -13.96
N LEU A 195 -14.47 6.48 -14.51
CA LEU A 195 -13.33 6.02 -15.25
C LEU A 195 -13.10 7.00 -16.41
N ALA A 196 -14.16 7.37 -17.13
CA ALA A 196 -14.11 8.40 -18.17
C ALA A 196 -13.62 9.76 -17.65
N PHE A 197 -14.03 10.18 -16.44
CA PHE A 197 -13.53 11.41 -15.81
C PHE A 197 -12.05 11.33 -15.39
N LEU A 198 -11.61 10.19 -14.86
CA LEU A 198 -10.27 9.99 -14.30
C LEU A 198 -9.20 9.86 -15.37
N LEU A 199 -9.47 9.07 -16.42
CA LEU A 199 -8.47 8.69 -17.43
C LEU A 199 -7.78 9.87 -18.12
N PRO A 200 -8.46 10.98 -18.48
CA PRO A 200 -7.81 12.15 -19.06
C PRO A 200 -6.69 12.75 -18.19
N HIS A 201 -6.71 12.52 -16.88
CA HIS A 201 -5.73 13.04 -15.93
C HIS A 201 -4.55 12.09 -15.67
N CYS A 202 -4.61 10.86 -16.19
CA CYS A 202 -3.61 9.81 -16.00
C CYS A 202 -2.69 9.68 -17.23
N SER A 203 -1.98 10.76 -17.58
CA SER A 203 -1.16 10.82 -18.81
C SER A 203 0.02 9.84 -18.85
N TYR A 204 0.45 9.33 -17.70
CA TYR A 204 1.54 8.35 -17.57
C TYR A 204 1.06 6.90 -17.48
N LEU A 205 -0.25 6.66 -17.58
CA LEU A 205 -0.84 5.34 -17.38
C LEU A 205 -0.40 4.37 -18.48
N ARG A 206 0.23 3.27 -18.07
CA ARG A 206 0.70 2.18 -18.92
C ARG A 206 -0.14 0.92 -18.78
N SER A 207 -0.72 0.71 -17.59
CA SER A 207 -1.53 -0.46 -17.28
C SER A 207 -2.75 -0.04 -16.46
N LEU A 208 -3.92 -0.49 -16.90
CA LEU A 208 -5.20 -0.25 -16.25
C LEU A 208 -5.92 -1.58 -16.02
N SER A 209 -6.21 -1.89 -14.76
CA SER A 209 -7.07 -3.00 -14.38
C SER A 209 -8.31 -2.44 -13.72
N VAL A 210 -9.50 -2.74 -14.25
CA VAL A 210 -10.74 -2.18 -13.73
C VAL A 210 -11.82 -3.25 -13.62
N THR A 211 -12.41 -3.35 -12.44
CA THR A 211 -13.68 -4.03 -12.23
C THR A 211 -14.77 -2.98 -12.18
N LEU A 212 -15.69 -2.98 -13.15
CA LEU A 212 -16.78 -2.01 -13.20
C LEU A 212 -17.93 -2.39 -12.26
N ASP A 213 -18.61 -1.40 -11.68
CA ASP A 213 -19.87 -1.62 -10.97
C ASP A 213 -20.92 -2.17 -11.97
N PRO A 214 -21.48 -3.36 -11.74
CA PRO A 214 -22.40 -4.01 -12.67
C PRO A 214 -23.70 -3.23 -12.90
N ARG A 215 -24.00 -2.23 -12.07
CA ARG A 215 -25.19 -1.38 -12.19
C ARG A 215 -25.00 -0.20 -13.15
N THR A 216 -23.79 -0.01 -13.69
CA THR A 216 -23.48 1.13 -14.55
C THR A 216 -23.70 0.81 -16.02
N SER A 217 -24.38 1.71 -16.74
CA SER A 217 -24.62 1.52 -18.18
C SER A 217 -23.35 1.84 -18.96
N LEU A 218 -22.79 0.83 -19.63
CA LEU A 218 -21.63 0.96 -20.52
C LEU A 218 -21.90 1.86 -21.74
N SER A 219 -23.15 2.19 -22.02
CA SER A 219 -23.56 3.01 -23.17
C SER A 219 -22.94 4.43 -23.20
N LYS A 220 -22.30 4.86 -22.11
CA LYS A 220 -21.66 6.18 -21.98
C LYS A 220 -20.15 6.18 -22.25
N LEU A 221 -19.48 5.02 -22.27
CA LEU A 221 -18.08 4.91 -22.67
C LEU A 221 -18.01 4.91 -24.20
N THR A 222 -17.94 6.08 -24.83
CA THR A 222 -17.76 6.17 -26.28
C THR A 222 -16.35 5.71 -26.70
N GLN A 223 -16.23 5.10 -27.88
CA GLN A 223 -15.01 4.49 -28.44
C GLN A 223 -13.78 5.41 -28.56
N HIS A 224 -13.90 6.71 -28.29
CA HIS A 224 -12.79 7.65 -28.40
C HIS A 224 -11.87 7.66 -27.17
N ASP A 225 -12.29 7.09 -26.05
CA ASP A 225 -11.60 7.25 -24.76
C ASP A 225 -10.69 6.06 -24.38
N ILE A 226 -10.71 4.97 -25.16
CA ILE A 226 -10.02 3.72 -24.76
C ILE A 226 -9.46 2.96 -25.97
N SER A 227 -8.13 2.76 -26.04
CA SER A 227 -7.45 1.69 -26.79
C SER A 227 -5.97 1.52 -26.39
N PRO A 228 -5.38 0.30 -26.40
CA PRO A 228 -6.00 -1.02 -26.25
C PRO A 228 -5.23 -1.97 -25.29
N SER A 229 -5.89 -2.42 -24.21
CA SER A 229 -5.82 -3.79 -23.67
C SER A 229 -6.78 -3.94 -22.47
N LEU A 230 -8.07 -3.68 -22.68
CA LEU A 230 -9.08 -4.05 -21.69
C LEU A 230 -9.61 -5.45 -22.05
N THR A 231 -9.12 -6.47 -21.35
CA THR A 231 -9.80 -7.77 -21.28
C THR A 231 -10.96 -7.64 -20.32
N PHE A 232 -12.18 -7.56 -20.84
CA PHE A 232 -13.39 -7.72 -20.04
C PHE A 232 -13.61 -9.21 -19.77
N PRO A 233 -13.85 -9.65 -18.52
CA PRO A 233 -14.32 -11.01 -18.27
C PRO A 233 -15.71 -11.17 -18.89
N GLN A 234 -15.87 -12.18 -19.75
CA GLN A 234 -17.18 -12.58 -20.25
C GLN A 234 -17.94 -13.27 -19.10
N ILE A 235 -19.13 -12.75 -18.78
CA ILE A 235 -20.12 -13.38 -17.89
C ILE A 235 -20.97 -14.33 -18.72
#